data_AF-A0A970CK04-F1
#
_entry.id   AF-A0A970CK04-F1
#
_cell.length_a   1.000
_cell.length_b   1.000
_cell.length_c   1.000
_cell.angle_alpha   90.00
_cell.angle_beta   90.00
_cell.angle_gamma   90.00
#
_symmetry.space_group_name_H-M   'P 1'
#
loop_
_entity.id
_entity.type
_entity.pdbx_description
1 polymer ?
#
loop_
_entity_poly.entity_id
_entity_poly.type
_entity_poly.pdbx_seq_one_letter_code
_entity_poly.pdbx_strand_id
1 'polypeptide(L)'
;MRITSKSARIGSLQVYMPMRESQGQIQRTALSTQKRIINKGHLQQYNVENSHTPIISKETFEKAQLEMARRRKLRGVTEENRSRHSNKYVFSGKIICGECGSRFRRIRWGRGEKYKKYVCVCRNRDEKGPEGCSMKAVDEEKLKEAFVRMVNRQIKDKR
;
A
#
# COMPACT_ATOMS: atom_id res chain seq x y z
N MET A 1 -14.43 -30.92 12.77
CA MET A 1 -13.96 -29.52 12.87
C MET A 1 -12.45 -29.49 12.63
N ARG A 2 -11.96 -28.83 11.58
CA ARG A 2 -10.52 -28.73 11.30
C ARG A 2 -9.98 -27.42 11.87
N ILE A 3 -9.28 -27.50 13.00
CA ILE A 3 -8.62 -26.36 13.65
C ILE A 3 -7.25 -26.22 12.98
N THR A 4 -7.05 -25.18 12.17
CA THR A 4 -5.75 -24.87 11.57
C THR A 4 -5.17 -23.61 12.21
N SER A 5 -3.88 -23.67 12.58
CA SER A 5 -3.18 -22.58 13.28
C SER A 5 -2.39 -21.69 12.32
N LYS A 6 -2.58 -20.37 12.49
CA LYS A 6 -1.78 -19.21 12.00
C LYS A 6 -1.75 -18.90 10.49
N SER A 7 -2.26 -17.70 10.15
CA SER A 7 -1.56 -16.67 9.34
C SER A 7 -2.30 -15.33 9.42
N ALA A 8 -1.59 -14.26 9.78
CA ALA A 8 -2.12 -12.91 9.91
C ALA A 8 -1.95 -12.12 8.60
N ARG A 9 -3.02 -11.48 8.12
CA ARG A 9 -2.98 -10.30 7.25
C ARG A 9 -4.12 -9.36 7.60
N ILE A 10 -3.78 -8.10 7.82
CA ILE A 10 -4.69 -6.96 7.93
C ILE A 10 -4.78 -6.37 6.52
N GLY A 11 -5.97 -6.38 5.92
CA GLY A 11 -6.22 -5.67 4.65
C GLY A 11 -6.84 -6.51 3.54
N SER A 12 -8.03 -7.06 3.78
CA SER A 12 -8.97 -7.44 2.72
C SER A 12 -10.38 -7.39 3.32
N LEU A 13 -11.31 -6.71 2.66
CA LEU A 13 -12.65 -6.44 3.18
C LEU A 13 -13.35 -7.70 3.72
N GLN A 14 -13.97 -7.49 4.89
CA GLN A 14 -14.81 -8.41 5.65
C GLN A 14 -16.18 -8.61 4.98
N VAL A 15 -16.30 -9.49 4.00
CA VAL A 15 -17.63 -9.87 3.46
C VAL A 15 -17.86 -11.39 3.50
N TYR A 16 -16.80 -12.15 3.70
CA TYR A 16 -16.84 -13.56 4.11
C TYR A 16 -15.97 -13.68 5.38
N MET A 17 -16.55 -13.42 6.56
CA MET A 17 -15.83 -13.64 7.81
C MET A 17 -16.16 -15.03 8.35
N PRO A 18 -15.25 -16.02 8.29
CA PRO A 18 -15.15 -16.91 9.43
C PRO A 18 -14.76 -16.02 10.62
N MET A 19 -15.58 -15.95 11.67
CA MET A 19 -15.23 -15.14 12.84
C MET A 19 -13.90 -15.65 13.38
N ARG A 20 -12.92 -14.75 13.52
CA ARG A 20 -11.78 -15.01 14.40
C ARG A 20 -12.29 -14.84 15.80
N GLU A 21 -12.70 -15.94 16.40
CA GLU A 21 -12.76 -15.99 17.84
C GLU A 21 -11.30 -16.02 18.34
N SER A 22 -10.73 -14.83 18.51
CA SER A 22 -9.66 -14.68 19.48
C SER A 22 -10.34 -14.55 20.82
N GLN A 23 -10.09 -15.46 21.75
CA GLN A 23 -10.35 -15.15 23.16
C GLN A 23 -9.58 -13.86 23.45
N GLY A 24 -10.30 -12.75 23.58
CA GLY A 24 -9.71 -11.45 23.84
C GLY A 24 -9.08 -11.50 25.23
N GLN A 25 -7.83 -11.06 25.34
CA GLN A 25 -7.20 -10.93 26.65
C GLN A 25 -7.75 -9.66 27.30
N ILE A 26 -8.63 -9.80 28.30
CA ILE A 26 -9.07 -8.68 29.13
C ILE A 26 -7.97 -8.44 30.17
N GLN A 27 -7.18 -7.37 30.01
CA GLN A 27 -6.28 -6.94 31.08
C GLN A 27 -7.12 -6.18 32.12
N ARG A 28 -7.20 -6.72 33.34
CA ARG A 28 -7.76 -6.02 34.50
C ARG A 28 -6.68 -5.08 35.05
N THR A 29 -6.78 -3.79 34.79
CA THR A 29 -6.04 -2.76 35.54
C THR A 29 -6.85 -2.37 36.77
N ALA A 30 -6.16 -2.10 37.89
CA ALA A 30 -6.74 -1.82 39.22
C ALA A 30 -7.66 -0.57 39.28
N LEU A 31 -7.72 0.21 38.20
CA LEU A 31 -8.65 1.31 38.01
C LEU A 31 -9.64 0.92 36.92
N SER A 32 -10.93 0.93 37.27
CA SER A 32 -12.07 0.47 36.48
C SER A 32 -12.07 1.02 35.04
N THR A 33 -11.47 0.28 34.10
CA THR A 33 -11.72 0.34 32.66
C THR A 33 -11.09 -0.88 32.01
N GLN A 34 -11.88 -1.95 31.82
CA GLN A 34 -11.44 -3.10 31.03
C GLN A 34 -11.27 -2.68 29.57
N LYS A 35 -10.02 -2.54 29.12
CA LYS A 35 -9.71 -2.21 27.73
C LYS A 35 -9.53 -3.50 26.93
N ARG A 36 -10.33 -3.70 25.89
CA ARG A 36 -10.12 -4.79 24.92
C ARG A 36 -8.86 -4.50 24.11
N ILE A 37 -7.87 -5.38 24.19
CA ILE A 37 -6.62 -5.30 23.43
C ILE A 37 -6.65 -6.38 22.35
N ILE A 38 -6.20 -6.04 21.13
CA ILE A 38 -6.08 -7.03 20.04
C ILE A 38 -4.99 -8.03 20.42
N ASN A 39 -5.36 -9.31 20.44
CA ASN A 39 -4.41 -10.39 20.65
C ASN A 39 -3.41 -10.45 19.47
N LYS A 40 -2.12 -10.18 19.72
CA LYS A 40 -1.02 -10.28 18.72
C LYS A 40 -0.36 -11.67 18.68
N GLY A 41 -0.98 -12.68 19.28
CA GLY A 41 -0.46 -14.04 19.38
C GLY A 41 -0.15 -14.50 20.80
N HIS A 42 -0.59 -13.76 21.82
CA HIS A 42 -0.49 -14.12 23.24
C HIS A 42 -1.46 -15.27 23.62
N LEU A 43 -2.62 -15.33 22.97
CA LEU A 43 -3.59 -16.42 23.11
C LEU A 43 -3.83 -17.11 21.78
N GLN A 44 -4.31 -18.35 21.82
CA GLN A 44 -4.70 -19.09 20.63
C GLN A 44 -5.84 -18.37 19.88
N GLN A 45 -5.72 -18.27 18.57
CA GLN A 45 -6.73 -17.71 17.68
C GLN A 45 -7.23 -18.82 16.77
N TYR A 46 -8.54 -18.95 16.66
CA TYR A 46 -9.18 -19.93 15.80
C TYR A 46 -10.11 -19.24 14.80
N ASN A 47 -10.10 -19.71 13.55
CA ASN A 47 -11.03 -19.27 12.51
C ASN A 47 -12.26 -20.18 12.57
N VAL A 48 -13.42 -19.63 12.93
CA VAL A 48 -14.68 -20.38 12.95
C VAL A 48 -15.40 -20.16 11.63
N GLU A 49 -15.56 -21.22 10.83
CA GLU A 49 -16.26 -21.16 9.54
C GLU A 49 -17.79 -21.26 9.75
N ASN A 50 -18.56 -20.51 8.95
CA ASN A 50 -20.03 -20.58 8.84
C ASN A 50 -20.84 -20.23 10.11
N SER A 51 -20.35 -19.34 10.98
CA SER A 51 -21.11 -18.91 12.18
C SER A 51 -22.34 -18.04 11.89
N HIS A 52 -22.36 -17.35 10.75
CA HIS A 52 -23.47 -16.51 10.30
C HIS A 52 -23.72 -16.72 8.82
N THR A 53 -24.94 -16.41 8.38
CA THR A 53 -25.33 -16.47 6.98
C THR A 53 -24.42 -15.57 6.15
N PRO A 54 -23.77 -16.09 5.08
CA PRO A 54 -22.82 -15.30 4.31
C PRO A 54 -23.53 -14.19 3.53
N ILE A 55 -22.92 -12.99 3.52
CA ILE A 55 -23.45 -11.83 2.77
C ILE A 55 -23.30 -12.05 1.25
N ILE A 56 -22.23 -12.71 0.84
CA ILE A 56 -21.95 -13.08 -0.56
C ILE A 56 -21.54 -14.55 -0.66
N SER A 57 -21.78 -15.17 -1.81
CA SER A 57 -21.36 -16.56 -2.03
C SER A 57 -19.84 -16.70 -1.99
N LYS A 58 -19.37 -17.84 -1.49
CA LYS A 58 -17.93 -18.17 -1.40
C LYS A 58 -17.25 -18.08 -2.76
N GLU A 59 -17.91 -18.57 -3.80
CA GLU A 59 -17.43 -18.50 -5.18
C GLU A 59 -17.19 -17.04 -5.64
N THR A 60 -18.13 -16.14 -5.34
CA THR A 60 -18.00 -14.71 -5.69
C THR A 60 -16.84 -14.07 -4.95
N PHE A 61 -16.69 -14.40 -3.65
CA PHE A 61 -15.55 -13.93 -2.86
C PHE A 61 -14.22 -14.42 -3.43
N GLU A 62 -14.10 -15.70 -3.76
CA GLU A 62 -12.88 -16.28 -4.35
C GLU A 62 -12.54 -15.64 -5.69
N LYS A 63 -13.52 -15.48 -6.58
CA LYS A 63 -13.34 -14.76 -7.86
C LYS A 63 -12.85 -13.33 -7.63
N ALA A 64 -13.41 -12.61 -6.65
CA ALA A 64 -12.98 -11.26 -6.30
C ALA A 64 -11.53 -11.24 -5.75
N GLN A 65 -11.16 -12.19 -4.89
CA GLN A 65 -9.78 -12.32 -4.39
C GLN A 65 -8.79 -12.59 -5.52
N LEU A 66 -9.13 -13.49 -6.45
CA LEU A 66 -8.31 -13.79 -7.62
C LEU A 66 -8.15 -12.56 -8.52
N GLU A 67 -9.23 -11.82 -8.78
CA GLU A 67 -9.16 -10.59 -9.58
C GLU A 67 -8.34 -9.50 -8.88
N MET A 68 -8.46 -9.33 -7.57
CA MET A 68 -7.60 -8.42 -6.80
C MET A 68 -6.13 -8.82 -6.88
N ALA A 69 -5.82 -10.12 -6.79
CA ALA A 69 -4.47 -10.63 -6.95
C ALA A 69 -3.93 -10.39 -8.37
N ARG A 70 -4.74 -10.65 -9.40
CA ARG A 70 -4.41 -10.39 -10.82
C ARG A 70 -4.10 -8.91 -11.05
N ARG A 71 -4.95 -8.00 -10.58
CA ARG A 71 -4.74 -6.55 -10.65
C ARG A 71 -3.46 -6.11 -9.94
N ARG A 72 -3.14 -6.73 -8.80
CA ARG A 72 -1.89 -6.45 -8.06
C ARG A 72 -0.66 -6.87 -8.87
N LYS A 73 -0.68 -8.06 -9.47
CA LYS A 73 0.40 -8.58 -10.34
C LYS A 73 0.63 -7.69 -11.55
N LEU A 74 -0.43 -7.30 -12.28
CA LEU A 74 -0.32 -6.45 -13.47
C LEU A 74 0.32 -5.08 -13.18
N ARG A 75 0.09 -4.52 -11.99
CA ARG A 75 0.71 -3.24 -11.59
C ARG A 75 2.16 -3.40 -11.13
N GLY A 76 2.68 -4.62 -10.97
CA GLY A 76 3.99 -4.89 -10.40
C GLY A 76 4.14 -4.31 -8.99
N VAL A 77 3.05 -4.27 -8.22
CA VAL A 77 3.03 -3.71 -6.86
C VAL A 77 3.22 -4.85 -5.88
N THR A 78 4.42 -4.94 -5.31
CA THR A 78 4.68 -5.79 -4.14
C THR A 78 4.33 -5.01 -2.86
N GLU A 79 4.22 -5.70 -1.73
CA GLU A 79 3.90 -5.03 -0.46
C GLU A 79 5.00 -4.03 -0.08
N GLU A 80 6.25 -4.36 -0.42
CA GLU A 80 7.41 -3.51 -0.21
C GLU A 80 7.34 -2.28 -1.10
N ASN A 81 6.93 -2.42 -2.36
CA ASN A 81 6.92 -1.33 -3.35
C ASN A 81 5.59 -0.57 -3.45
N ARG A 82 4.67 -0.82 -2.51
CA ARG A 82 3.36 -0.19 -2.47
C ARG A 82 3.49 1.28 -2.04
N SER A 83 3.21 2.19 -2.98
CA SER A 83 3.02 3.60 -2.64
C SER A 83 1.64 3.82 -2.04
N ARG A 84 1.56 4.46 -0.87
CA ARG A 84 0.30 4.95 -0.26
C ARG A 84 -0.47 5.94 -1.14
N HIS A 85 0.19 6.54 -2.14
CA HIS A 85 -0.34 7.62 -2.96
C HIS A 85 -0.49 7.24 -4.44
N SER A 86 -0.69 5.95 -4.76
CA SER A 86 -0.90 5.50 -6.15
C SER A 86 -2.00 6.34 -6.82
N ASN A 87 -1.68 7.02 -7.91
CA ASN A 87 -2.57 7.92 -8.67
C ASN A 87 -3.09 9.19 -7.97
N LYS A 88 -2.62 9.58 -6.77
CA LYS A 88 -3.03 10.87 -6.16
C LYS A 88 -2.50 12.09 -6.92
N TYR A 89 -1.33 11.95 -7.53
CA TYR A 89 -0.66 13.00 -8.31
C TYR A 89 -0.27 12.43 -9.67
N VAL A 90 -0.05 13.31 -10.65
CA VAL A 90 0.18 12.95 -12.07
C VAL A 90 1.28 11.89 -12.23
N PHE A 91 2.38 12.02 -11.49
CA PHE A 91 3.51 11.10 -11.58
C PHE A 91 3.57 10.00 -10.51
N SER A 92 2.57 9.94 -9.62
CA SER A 92 2.57 8.99 -8.51
C SER A 92 2.60 7.54 -8.99
N GLY A 93 3.74 6.86 -8.76
CA GLY A 93 3.94 5.47 -9.12
C GLY A 93 4.13 5.21 -10.62
N LYS A 94 4.37 6.26 -11.42
CA LYS A 94 4.64 6.16 -12.87
C LYS A 94 6.12 6.17 -13.20
N ILE A 95 6.91 6.95 -12.45
CA ILE A 95 8.35 7.08 -12.68
C ILE A 95 9.08 5.93 -11.98
N ILE A 96 9.92 5.23 -12.75
CA ILE A 96 10.78 4.15 -12.28
C ILE A 96 12.23 4.64 -12.37
N CYS A 97 13.02 4.37 -11.34
CA CYS A 97 14.45 4.67 -11.31
C CYS A 97 15.22 3.68 -12.17
N GLY A 98 16.05 4.19 -13.09
CA GLY A 98 16.92 3.36 -13.94
C GLY A 98 18.08 2.70 -13.20
N GLU A 99 18.45 3.19 -12.02
CA GLU A 99 19.59 2.66 -11.24
C GLU A 99 19.15 1.51 -10.32
N CYS A 100 18.14 1.73 -9.47
CA CYS A 100 17.72 0.75 -8.47
C CYS A 100 16.34 0.12 -8.72
N GLY A 101 15.68 0.45 -9.85
CA GLY A 101 14.34 -0.09 -10.20
C GLY A 101 13.19 0.37 -9.30
N SER A 102 13.47 1.14 -8.24
CA SER A 102 12.44 1.64 -7.33
C SER A 102 11.64 2.78 -7.95
N ARG A 103 10.39 2.94 -7.51
CA ARG A 103 9.52 4.04 -7.96
C ARG A 103 9.90 5.35 -7.29
N PHE A 104 9.71 6.47 -7.99
CA PHE A 104 9.81 7.77 -7.36
C PHE A 104 8.58 8.11 -6.52
N ARG A 105 8.81 8.88 -5.46
CA ARG A 105 7.81 9.42 -4.54
C ARG A 105 7.87 10.94 -4.58
N ARG A 106 6.70 11.56 -4.53
CA ARG A 106 6.56 13.01 -4.38
C ARG A 106 6.78 13.42 -2.94
N ILE A 107 7.66 14.39 -2.70
CA ILE A 107 7.99 14.93 -1.38
C ILE A 107 7.86 16.45 -1.43
N ARG A 108 7.46 17.05 -0.31
CA ARG A 108 7.47 18.51 -0.13
C ARG A 108 8.79 18.91 0.52
N TRP A 109 9.53 19.77 -0.14
CA TRP A 109 10.68 20.49 0.40
C TRP A 109 10.27 21.91 0.81
N GLY A 110 11.04 22.48 1.74
CA GLY A 110 10.80 23.82 2.28
C GLY A 110 9.79 23.84 3.43
N ARG A 111 9.92 24.85 4.29
CA ARG A 111 9.01 25.11 5.42
C ARG A 111 8.02 26.22 5.06
N GLY A 112 6.76 26.01 5.40
CA GLY A 112 5.68 26.95 5.13
C GLY A 112 5.23 27.00 3.67
N GLU A 113 4.20 27.81 3.41
CA GLU A 113 3.55 27.88 2.10
C GLU A 113 4.40 28.64 1.06
N LYS A 114 5.12 29.68 1.49
CA LYS A 114 5.92 30.55 0.62
C LYS A 114 7.11 29.85 -0.04
N TYR A 115 7.72 28.89 0.65
CA TYR A 115 8.93 28.19 0.18
C TYR A 115 8.66 26.73 -0.17
N LYS A 116 7.38 26.33 -0.30
CA LYS A 116 7.03 24.95 -0.64
C LYS A 116 7.54 24.63 -2.05
N LYS A 117 8.25 23.52 -2.17
CA LYS A 117 8.67 22.97 -3.46
C LYS A 117 8.32 21.50 -3.50
N TYR A 118 7.74 21.04 -4.60
CA TYR A 118 7.44 19.63 -4.78
C TYR A 118 8.49 18.99 -5.67
N VAL A 119 9.10 17.92 -5.14
CA VAL A 119 10.12 17.16 -5.84
C VAL A 119 9.74 15.70 -5.90
N CYS A 120 10.20 15.01 -6.93
CA CYS A 120 10.15 13.57 -7.06
C CYS A 120 11.52 12.99 -6.67
N VAL A 121 11.55 12.14 -5.66
CA VAL A 121 12.76 11.48 -5.16
C VAL A 121 12.62 9.96 -5.30
N CYS A 122 13.70 9.27 -5.66
CA CYS A 122 13.72 7.82 -5.67
C CYS A 122 13.48 7.28 -4.25
N ARG A 123 12.60 6.27 -4.10
CA ARG A 123 12.27 5.70 -2.79
C ARG A 123 13.48 5.18 -2.02
N ASN A 124 14.38 4.43 -2.66
CA ASN A 124 15.56 3.91 -1.97
C ASN A 124 16.48 5.03 -1.49
N ARG A 125 16.57 6.13 -2.25
CA ARG A 125 17.34 7.30 -1.85
C ARG A 125 16.71 8.06 -0.68
N ASP A 126 15.39 8.13 -0.66
CA ASP A 126 14.63 8.74 0.43
C ASP A 126 14.78 7.93 1.73
N GLU A 127 14.76 6.60 1.64
CA GLU A 127 14.78 5.72 2.83
C GLU A 127 16.21 5.38 3.31
N LYS A 128 17.19 5.26 2.41
CA LYS A 128 18.58 4.83 2.71
C LYS A 128 19.64 5.89 2.39
N GLY A 129 19.22 7.09 1.97
CA GLY A 129 20.16 8.15 1.58
C GLY A 129 20.91 7.85 0.28
N PRO A 130 22.02 8.56 0.02
CA PRO A 130 22.82 8.41 -1.21
C PRO A 130 23.38 7.00 -1.44
N GLU A 131 23.64 6.25 -0.37
CA GLU A 131 24.14 4.87 -0.44
C GLU A 131 23.11 3.91 -1.06
N GLY A 132 21.82 4.18 -0.88
CA GLY A 132 20.76 3.34 -1.44
C GLY A 132 20.50 3.55 -2.93
N CYS A 133 20.85 4.72 -3.47
CA CYS A 133 20.63 5.11 -4.86
C CYS A 133 21.25 6.51 -5.09
N SER A 134 22.11 6.64 -6.10
CA SER A 134 22.80 7.90 -6.44
C SER A 134 21.90 8.90 -7.17
N MET A 135 20.74 8.46 -7.68
CA MET A 135 19.84 9.26 -8.50
C MET A 135 19.37 10.57 -7.85
N LYS A 136 19.52 11.69 -8.58
CA LYS A 136 19.16 13.02 -8.09
C LYS A 136 17.65 13.22 -7.93
N ALA A 137 17.26 14.09 -6.99
CA ALA A 137 15.87 14.52 -6.85
C ALA A 137 15.50 15.40 -8.05
N VAL A 138 14.31 15.19 -8.59
CA VAL A 138 13.83 15.90 -9.79
C VAL A 138 12.72 16.85 -9.38
N ASP A 139 12.79 18.08 -9.88
CA ASP A 139 11.73 19.07 -9.69
C ASP A 139 10.44 18.62 -10.40
N GLU A 140 9.31 18.65 -9.71
CA GLU A 140 8.04 18.22 -10.30
C GLU A 140 7.64 19.10 -11.50
N GLU A 141 7.90 20.41 -11.44
CA GLU A 141 7.52 21.34 -12.51
C GLU A 141 8.34 21.08 -13.78
N LYS A 142 9.67 20.98 -13.64
CA LYS A 142 10.56 20.63 -14.76
C LYS A 142 10.21 19.28 -15.37
N LEU A 143 9.77 18.33 -14.55
CA LEU A 143 9.33 17.03 -15.03
C LEU A 143 8.03 17.13 -15.86
N LYS A 144 7.08 17.97 -15.46
CA LYS A 144 5.85 18.25 -16.25
C LYS A 144 6.20 18.88 -17.59
N GLU A 145 7.06 19.91 -17.58
CA GLU A 145 7.49 20.58 -18.81
C GLU A 145 8.19 19.61 -19.77
N ALA A 146 9.11 18.79 -19.25
CA ALA A 146 9.80 17.79 -20.04
C ALA A 146 8.83 16.76 -20.64
N PHE A 147 7.83 16.32 -19.88
CA PHE A 147 6.81 15.40 -20.35
C PHE A 147 5.95 16.02 -21.46
N VAL A 148 5.43 17.23 -21.27
CA VAL A 148 4.62 17.94 -22.29
C VAL A 148 5.43 18.15 -23.57
N ARG A 149 6.69 18.57 -23.45
CA ARG A 149 7.58 18.74 -24.61
C ARG A 149 7.79 17.43 -25.36
N MET A 150 8.03 16.32 -24.66
CA MET A 150 8.19 15.01 -25.26
C MET A 150 6.91 14.56 -26.00
N VAL A 151 5.75 14.70 -25.36
CA VAL A 151 4.45 14.35 -25.97
C VAL A 151 4.18 15.19 -27.21
N ASN A 152 4.37 16.51 -27.13
CA ASN A 152 4.16 17.41 -28.26
C ASN A 152 5.07 17.06 -29.45
N ARG A 153 6.31 16.65 -29.20
CA ARG A 153 7.21 16.16 -30.25
C ARG A 153 6.67 14.88 -30.89
N GLN A 154 6.28 13.90 -30.08
CA GLN A 154 5.71 12.64 -30.59
C GLN A 154 4.42 12.82 -31.39
N ILE A 155 3.60 13.81 -31.05
CA ILE A 155 2.38 14.14 -31.80
C ILE A 155 2.74 14.76 -33.16
N LYS A 156 3.75 15.63 -33.20
CA LYS A 156 4.23 16.24 -34.46
C LYS A 156 4.86 15.21 -35.39
N ASP A 157 5.65 14.28 -34.86
CA ASP A 157 6.34 13.24 -35.65
C ASP A 157 5.37 12.20 -36.24
N LYS A 158 4.14 12.11 -35.72
CA LYS A 158 3.08 11.20 -36.20
C LYS A 158 2.16 11.81 -37.27
N ARG A 159 2.38 13.07 -37.63
CA ARG A 159 1.57 13.82 -38.59
C ARG A 159 2.33 14.01 -39.89
#